data_AF-A0A0D2L3Y5-F1
#
_entry.id   AF-A0A0D2L3Y5-F1
#
_cell.length_a   1.000
_cell.length_b   1.000
_cell.length_c   1.000
_cell.angle_alpha   90.00
_cell.angle_beta   90.00
_cell.angle_gamma   90.00
#
_symmetry.space_group_name_H-M   'P 1'
#
loop_
_entity.id
_entity.type
_entity.pdbx_description
1 polymer ?
#
loop_
_entity_poly.entity_id
_entity_poly.type
_entity_poly.pdbx_seq_one_letter_code
_entity_poly.pdbx_strand_id
1 'polypeptide(L)'
;MFPVDATTAHTTITSSEATTRRIQFYDDVGERDGRQCVLTGRPELCCDAVHLLARSKGDGYIANYTQRRSRDPTGRDIIMDIDSVRNGLFLDCGTHRALGIDVAFLMMPNFAMTMADVDPTAPPTENRYTAPLFTLKDELNMTWKVTFKPGGVKEESAAVERTRHQGQGHSERYEARTAPDTFDMLMTLPYILVPRNELKAMLKEEKEKAEAAERRRVQEKVDSWMKQISAP
;
A
#
# COMPACT_ATOMS: atom_id res chain seq x y z
N MET A 1 -3.81 10.25 -1.31
CA MET A 1 -2.57 9.64 -0.79
C MET A 1 -2.31 8.39 -1.60
N PHE A 2 -1.16 8.29 -2.27
CA PHE A 2 -0.75 7.07 -2.97
C PHE A 2 0.02 6.19 -1.97
N PRO A 3 -0.46 4.99 -1.62
CA PRO A 3 0.34 4.04 -0.88
C PRO A 3 1.40 3.51 -1.82
N VAL A 4 2.64 3.95 -1.63
CA VAL A 4 3.79 3.20 -2.15
C VAL A 4 3.93 1.97 -1.26
N ASP A 5 4.09 0.80 -1.87
CA ASP A 5 4.25 -0.44 -1.13
C ASP A 5 5.66 -0.58 -0.51
N ALA A 6 5.89 -0.04 0.69
CA ALA A 6 7.07 -0.26 1.54
C ALA A 6 7.50 -1.74 1.66
N THR A 7 6.57 -2.71 1.67
CA THR A 7 6.94 -4.14 1.66
C THR A 7 7.52 -4.64 0.34
N THR A 8 7.32 -3.90 -0.77
CA THR A 8 7.96 -4.24 -2.05
C THR A 8 9.42 -3.79 -2.19
N ALA A 9 9.94 -2.95 -1.28
CA ALA A 9 11.37 -2.64 -1.24
C ALA A 9 12.25 -3.88 -0.99
N HIS A 10 11.66 -4.97 -0.48
CA HIS A 10 12.36 -6.23 -0.17
C HIS A 10 11.96 -7.43 -1.03
N THR A 11 11.00 -7.29 -1.95
CA THR A 11 10.80 -8.32 -2.97
C THR A 11 11.84 -8.11 -4.07
N THR A 12 12.98 -8.78 -3.91
CA THR A 12 13.96 -8.93 -4.99
C THR A 12 13.24 -9.59 -6.17
N ILE A 13 12.86 -8.81 -7.17
CA ILE A 13 12.35 -9.33 -8.45
C ILE A 13 13.55 -9.98 -9.14
N THR A 14 13.79 -11.25 -8.86
CA THR A 14 14.67 -12.11 -9.65
C THR A 14 13.94 -12.49 -10.94
N SER A 15 13.99 -11.58 -11.92
CA SER A 15 13.79 -11.90 -13.33
C SER A 15 14.77 -11.03 -14.11
N SER A 16 15.89 -11.64 -14.46
CA SER A 16 17.07 -11.03 -15.09
C SER A 16 16.92 -10.80 -16.60
N GLU A 17 15.71 -10.95 -17.15
CA GLU A 17 15.43 -10.63 -18.55
C GLU A 17 14.58 -9.36 -18.64
N ALA A 18 15.10 -8.38 -19.37
CA ALA A 18 14.35 -7.19 -19.73
C ALA A 18 13.21 -7.60 -20.67
N THR A 19 12.02 -7.85 -20.10
CA THR A 19 10.82 -8.04 -20.91
C THR A 19 10.60 -6.78 -21.77
N THR A 20 10.17 -6.93 -23.02
CA THR A 20 9.84 -5.79 -23.91
C THR A 20 8.97 -4.73 -23.22
N ARG A 21 8.02 -5.16 -22.39
CA ARG A 21 7.17 -4.26 -21.58
C ARG A 21 7.95 -3.37 -20.61
N ARG A 22 9.00 -3.89 -19.98
CA ARG A 22 9.82 -3.12 -19.03
C ARG A 22 10.62 -2.03 -19.72
N ILE A 23 11.13 -2.33 -20.92
CA ILE A 23 11.86 -1.35 -21.75
C ILE A 23 10.90 -0.25 -22.20
N GLN A 24 9.73 -0.63 -22.72
CA GLN A 24 8.68 0.33 -23.12
C GLN A 24 8.24 1.21 -21.96
N PHE A 25 7.97 0.63 -20.78
CA PHE A 25 7.61 1.41 -19.60
C PHE A 25 8.69 2.43 -19.21
N TYR A 26 9.96 2.03 -19.25
CA TYR A 26 11.07 2.93 -18.97
C TYR A 26 11.13 4.09 -19.98
N ASP A 27 11.08 3.77 -21.27
CA ASP A 27 11.14 4.77 -22.34
C ASP A 27 9.95 5.74 -22.28
N ASP A 28 8.73 5.23 -22.11
CA ASP A 28 7.51 6.04 -22.09
C ASP A 28 7.46 6.97 -20.85
N VAL A 29 7.88 6.48 -19.68
CA VAL A 29 7.98 7.29 -18.46
C VAL A 29 9.08 8.33 -18.60
N GLY A 30 10.24 7.94 -19.13
CA GLY A 30 11.34 8.85 -19.41
C GLY A 30 10.94 9.96 -20.38
N GLU A 31 10.25 9.65 -21.48
CA GLU A 31 9.78 10.64 -22.45
C GLU A 31 8.79 11.63 -21.83
N ARG A 32 7.80 11.14 -21.07
CA ARG A 32 6.85 12.00 -20.35
C ARG A 32 7.57 12.94 -19.38
N ASP A 33 8.59 12.45 -18.68
CA ASP A 33 9.34 13.20 -17.67
C ASP A 33 10.51 14.01 -18.25
N GLY A 34 10.58 14.16 -19.58
CA GLY A 34 11.61 14.97 -20.25
C GLY A 34 13.02 14.39 -20.16
N ARG A 35 13.14 13.06 -19.98
CA ARG A 35 14.37 12.29 -19.81
C ARG A 35 15.22 12.82 -18.64
N GLN A 36 14.56 13.27 -17.58
CA GLN A 36 15.18 13.74 -16.35
C GLN A 36 14.42 13.24 -15.12
N CYS A 37 15.15 13.07 -14.01
CA CYS A 37 14.55 12.64 -12.75
C CYS A 37 13.63 13.75 -12.21
N VAL A 38 12.36 13.45 -11.98
CA VAL A 38 11.33 14.47 -11.71
C VAL A 38 11.57 15.29 -10.44
N LEU A 39 12.28 14.73 -9.45
CA LEU A 39 12.57 15.43 -8.19
C LEU A 39 13.89 16.20 -8.20
N THR A 40 14.89 15.72 -8.94
CA THR A 40 16.26 16.23 -8.84
C THR A 40 16.76 16.90 -10.12
N GLY A 41 16.02 16.80 -11.23
CA GLY A 41 16.44 17.28 -12.54
C GLY A 41 17.68 16.58 -13.10
N ARG A 42 18.10 15.46 -12.50
CA ARG A 42 19.27 14.69 -12.95
C ARG A 42 19.01 14.07 -14.33
N PRO A 43 20.07 13.90 -15.15
CA PRO A 43 19.92 13.31 -16.49
C PRO A 43 19.48 11.84 -16.43
N GLU A 44 18.84 11.39 -17.51
CA GLU A 44 18.31 10.02 -17.71
C GLU A 44 19.21 8.89 -17.21
N LEU A 45 20.53 9.00 -17.42
CA LEU A 45 21.52 7.99 -17.03
C LEU A 45 21.57 7.71 -15.52
N CYS A 46 20.98 8.58 -14.70
CA CYS A 46 20.91 8.43 -13.24
C CYS A 46 19.51 8.04 -12.74
N CYS A 47 18.55 7.84 -13.65
CA CYS A 47 17.14 7.69 -13.32
C CYS A 47 16.65 6.26 -13.57
N ASP A 48 15.75 5.80 -12.70
CA ASP A 48 14.97 4.58 -12.82
C ASP A 48 13.51 4.94 -13.08
N ALA A 49 12.82 4.19 -13.95
CA ALA A 49 11.37 4.24 -14.04
C ALA A 49 10.75 3.38 -12.95
N VAL A 50 10.10 4.03 -11.99
CA VAL A 50 9.58 3.43 -10.76
C VAL A 50 8.07 3.42 -10.78
N HIS A 51 7.47 2.27 -10.49
CA HIS A 51 6.02 2.17 -10.31
C HIS A 51 5.57 2.71 -8.94
N LEU A 52 4.54 3.55 -8.92
CA LEU A 52 3.87 4.03 -7.71
C LEU A 52 3.14 2.89 -6.98
N LEU A 53 2.38 2.09 -7.74
CA LEU A 53 1.84 0.82 -7.30
C LEU A 53 2.71 -0.30 -7.87
N ALA A 54 3.26 -1.12 -6.98
CA ALA A 54 4.21 -2.16 -7.34
C ALA A 54 3.69 -3.05 -8.48
N ARG A 55 4.55 -3.27 -9.48
CA ARG A 55 4.24 -4.10 -10.66
C ARG A 55 3.69 -5.48 -10.30
N SER A 56 4.14 -6.06 -9.19
CA SER A 56 3.73 -7.36 -8.67
C SER A 56 2.24 -7.46 -8.31
N LYS A 57 1.54 -6.34 -8.11
CA LYS A 57 0.09 -6.32 -7.82
C LYS A 57 -0.76 -6.59 -9.07
N GLY A 58 -0.23 -6.29 -10.26
CA GLY A 58 -0.85 -6.55 -11.55
C GLY A 58 -2.04 -5.67 -11.92
N ASP A 59 -2.51 -5.82 -13.16
CA ASP A 59 -3.52 -4.98 -13.82
C ASP A 59 -4.86 -4.94 -13.09
N GLY A 60 -5.35 -6.11 -12.66
CA GLY A 60 -6.62 -6.21 -11.95
C GLY A 60 -6.62 -5.47 -10.60
N TYR A 61 -5.47 -5.38 -9.93
CA TYR A 61 -5.35 -4.63 -8.70
C TYR A 61 -5.41 -3.13 -8.97
N ILE A 62 -4.58 -2.61 -9.90
CA ILE A 62 -4.55 -1.17 -10.20
C ILE A 62 -5.87 -0.66 -10.77
N ALA A 63 -6.54 -1.44 -11.61
CA ALA A 63 -7.87 -1.11 -12.14
C ALA A 63 -8.89 -0.93 -11.01
N ASN A 64 -9.01 -1.92 -10.13
CA ASN A 64 -9.91 -1.84 -8.97
C ASN A 64 -9.52 -0.71 -8.01
N TYR A 65 -8.23 -0.53 -7.77
CA TYR A 65 -7.70 0.50 -6.88
C TYR A 65 -8.05 1.91 -7.37
N THR A 66 -7.82 2.18 -8.66
CA THR A 66 -8.08 3.49 -9.28
C THR A 66 -9.58 3.71 -9.49
N GLN A 67 -10.34 2.69 -9.89
CA GLN A 67 -11.80 2.80 -10.03
C GLN A 67 -12.49 3.22 -8.72
N ARG A 68 -12.10 2.64 -7.58
CA ARG A 68 -12.66 3.01 -6.27
C ARG A 68 -12.32 4.44 -5.82
N ARG A 69 -11.29 5.03 -6.42
CA ARG A 69 -10.79 6.38 -6.08
C ARG A 69 -11.04 7.40 -7.19
N SER A 70 -11.66 6.96 -8.28
CA SER A 70 -11.96 7.79 -9.41
C SER A 70 -12.88 8.93 -8.98
N ARG A 71 -12.53 10.14 -9.38
CA ARG A 71 -13.36 11.34 -9.20
C ARG A 71 -13.91 11.84 -10.53
N ASP A 72 -13.35 11.36 -11.64
CA ASP A 72 -13.84 11.68 -12.98
C ASP A 72 -15.04 10.78 -13.33
N PRO A 73 -16.25 11.32 -13.53
CA PRO A 73 -17.41 10.52 -13.92
C PRO A 73 -17.23 9.84 -15.28
N THR A 74 -16.30 10.32 -16.13
CA THR A 74 -15.98 9.64 -17.40
C THR A 74 -14.98 8.50 -17.22
N GLY A 75 -14.44 8.29 -16.02
CA GLY A 75 -13.48 7.24 -15.70
C GLY A 75 -12.11 7.39 -16.37
N ARG A 76 -11.75 8.59 -16.86
CA ARG A 76 -10.45 8.80 -17.54
C ARG A 76 -9.27 8.67 -16.59
N ASP A 77 -9.47 8.86 -15.29
CA ASP A 77 -8.47 8.67 -14.25
C ASP A 77 -8.27 7.21 -13.83
N ILE A 78 -9.08 6.28 -14.36
CA ILE A 78 -8.92 4.84 -14.12
C ILE A 78 -7.73 4.32 -14.94
N ILE A 79 -6.85 3.57 -14.26
CA ILE A 79 -5.65 2.96 -14.85
C ILE A 79 -5.86 1.45 -14.94
N MET A 80 -5.90 0.93 -16.17
CA MET A 80 -6.19 -0.48 -16.43
C MET A 80 -4.95 -1.36 -16.54
N ASP A 81 -3.77 -0.76 -16.74
CA ASP A 81 -2.50 -1.46 -16.97
C ASP A 81 -1.49 -1.06 -15.89
N ILE A 82 -0.86 -2.05 -15.25
CA ILE A 82 0.14 -1.81 -14.21
C ILE A 82 1.39 -1.12 -14.75
N ASP A 83 1.72 -1.36 -16.02
CA ASP A 83 2.82 -0.72 -16.75
C ASP A 83 2.32 0.57 -17.46
N SER A 84 1.17 1.14 -17.07
CA SER A 84 0.77 2.46 -17.56
C SER A 84 1.75 3.52 -17.11
N VAL A 85 2.14 4.42 -18.02
CA VAL A 85 2.97 5.60 -17.71
C VAL A 85 2.44 6.38 -16.52
N ARG A 86 1.11 6.45 -16.35
CA ARG A 86 0.46 7.14 -15.21
C ARG A 86 0.73 6.51 -13.84
N ASN A 87 1.17 5.25 -13.81
CA ASN A 87 1.65 4.56 -12.62
C ASN A 87 3.17 4.69 -12.45
N GLY A 88 3.89 5.35 -13.36
CA GLY A 88 5.34 5.48 -13.32
C GLY A 88 5.82 6.88 -12.93
N LEU A 89 7.00 6.95 -12.31
CA LEU A 89 7.80 8.17 -12.09
C LEU A 89 9.25 7.90 -12.46
N PHE A 90 9.92 8.91 -13.02
CA PHE A 90 11.35 8.84 -13.27
C PHE A 90 12.15 9.42 -12.10
N LEU A 91 12.81 8.57 -11.33
CA LEU A 91 13.45 8.93 -10.06
C LEU A 91 14.93 8.55 -10.06
N ASP A 92 15.78 9.32 -9.38
CA ASP A 92 17.16 8.87 -9.20
C ASP A 92 17.21 7.64 -8.29
N CYS A 93 18.26 6.84 -8.42
CA CYS A 93 18.39 5.57 -7.70
C CYS A 93 18.33 5.72 -6.16
N GLY A 94 18.72 6.87 -5.60
CA GLY A 94 18.62 7.17 -4.18
C GLY A 94 17.16 7.37 -3.77
N THR A 95 16.46 8.26 -4.47
CA THR A 95 15.03 8.53 -4.25
C THR A 95 14.19 7.27 -4.48
N HIS A 96 14.49 6.48 -5.52
CA HIS A 96 13.81 5.22 -5.80
C HIS A 96 13.86 4.27 -4.58
N ARG A 97 15.04 4.11 -3.97
CA ARG A 97 15.20 3.26 -2.77
C ARG A 97 14.48 3.81 -1.54
N ALA A 98 14.36 5.13 -1.44
CA ALA A 98 13.68 5.81 -0.34
C ALA A 98 12.15 5.86 -0.51
N LEU A 99 11.64 5.60 -1.72
CA LEU A 99 10.21 5.69 -2.02
C LEU A 99 9.42 4.65 -1.21
N GLY A 100 8.44 5.12 -0.45
CA GLY A 100 7.62 4.31 0.46
C GLY A 100 8.25 4.07 1.82
N ILE A 101 9.52 4.46 2.03
CA ILE A 101 10.21 4.37 3.32
C ILE A 101 10.31 5.79 3.91
N ASP A 102 11.11 6.65 3.28
CA ASP A 102 11.40 8.01 3.72
C ASP A 102 10.78 9.08 2.79
N VAL A 103 10.32 8.66 1.61
CA VAL A 103 9.71 9.54 0.60
C VAL A 103 8.29 9.06 0.27
N ALA A 104 7.31 9.97 0.32
CA ALA A 104 5.93 9.68 -0.05
C ALA A 104 5.29 10.87 -0.77
N PHE A 105 4.35 10.58 -1.68
CA PHE A 105 3.57 11.58 -2.38
C PHE A 105 2.20 11.79 -1.74
N LEU A 106 1.97 12.98 -1.21
CA LEU A 106 0.72 13.37 -0.56
C LEU A 106 -0.09 14.28 -1.49
N MET A 107 -1.40 14.09 -1.50
CA MET A 107 -2.30 15.05 -2.16
C MET A 107 -2.40 16.30 -1.29
N MET A 108 -2.53 17.46 -1.92
CA MET A 108 -2.81 18.70 -1.23
C MET A 108 -4.32 19.03 -1.25
N PRO A 109 -4.85 19.63 -0.17
CA PRO A 109 -4.21 19.81 1.14
C PRO A 109 -4.10 18.48 1.91
N ASN A 110 -3.14 18.37 2.83
CA ASN A 110 -3.00 17.21 3.74
C ASN A 110 -2.77 17.67 5.19
N PHE A 111 -2.63 16.72 6.12
CA PHE A 111 -2.49 17.02 7.55
C PHE A 111 -1.21 17.79 7.89
N ALA A 112 -0.17 17.70 7.06
CA ALA A 112 1.10 18.37 7.26
C ALA A 112 1.19 19.72 6.54
N MET A 113 0.33 19.95 5.55
CA MET A 113 0.35 21.14 4.71
C MET A 113 -1.05 21.61 4.34
N THR A 114 -1.31 22.88 4.63
CA THR A 114 -2.51 23.61 4.24
C THR A 114 -2.35 24.28 2.88
N MET A 115 -3.44 24.79 2.30
CA MET A 115 -3.38 25.56 1.05
C MET A 115 -2.60 26.88 1.22
N ALA A 116 -2.44 27.38 2.45
CA ALA A 116 -1.66 28.59 2.72
C ALA A 116 -0.15 28.36 2.64
N ASP A 117 0.30 27.10 2.80
CA ASP A 117 1.71 26.71 2.67
C ASP A 117 2.15 26.61 1.20
N VAL A 118 1.20 26.69 0.27
CA VAL A 118 1.44 26.80 -1.16
C VAL A 118 1.40 28.28 -1.53
N ASP A 119 2.51 28.82 -2.02
CA ASP A 119 2.56 30.23 -2.45
C ASP A 119 1.45 30.51 -3.50
N PRO A 120 0.46 31.36 -3.19
CA PRO A 120 -0.70 31.57 -4.06
C PRO A 120 -0.35 32.43 -5.28
N THR A 121 0.83 33.05 -5.32
CA THR A 121 1.29 33.91 -6.43
C THR A 121 1.97 33.13 -7.57
N ALA A 122 2.04 31.81 -7.42
CA ALA A 122 2.46 30.87 -8.44
C ALA A 122 1.83 31.13 -9.81
N PRO A 123 2.59 31.06 -10.91
CA PRO A 123 2.00 30.86 -12.21
C PRO A 123 1.25 29.52 -12.24
N PRO A 124 0.00 29.46 -12.71
CA PRO A 124 -0.77 28.21 -12.82
C PRO A 124 -0.16 27.22 -13.82
N THR A 125 0.80 27.67 -14.63
CA THR A 125 1.57 26.84 -15.57
C THR A 125 2.75 26.12 -14.93
N GLU A 126 3.07 26.42 -13.67
CA GLU A 126 4.22 25.83 -12.98
C GLU A 126 3.78 24.57 -12.19
N ASN A 127 4.33 23.42 -12.55
CA ASN A 127 4.10 22.18 -11.82
C ASN A 127 4.86 22.23 -10.49
N ARG A 128 4.14 22.20 -9.37
CA ARG A 128 4.72 22.25 -8.03
C ARG A 128 4.60 20.90 -7.34
N TYR A 129 5.74 20.40 -6.88
CA TYR A 129 5.82 19.21 -6.03
C TYR A 129 6.35 19.65 -4.68
N THR A 130 5.58 19.41 -3.61
CA THR A 130 6.10 19.60 -2.25
C THR A 130 6.55 18.28 -1.68
N ALA A 131 7.80 18.22 -1.24
CA ALA A 131 8.41 17.06 -0.62
C ALA A 131 8.66 17.36 0.87
N PRO A 132 7.67 17.14 1.76
CA PRO A 132 7.91 17.22 3.19
C PRO A 132 8.82 16.08 3.63
N LEU A 133 9.95 16.41 4.25
CA LEU A 133 10.83 15.44 4.89
C LEU A 133 10.35 15.20 6.32
N PHE A 134 9.78 14.04 6.58
CA PHE A 134 9.40 13.65 7.93
C PHE A 134 10.55 12.87 8.57
N THR A 135 11.02 13.31 9.73
CA THR A 135 11.85 12.46 10.58
C THR A 135 10.91 11.55 11.37
N LEU A 136 10.72 10.33 10.88
CA LEU A 136 10.06 9.27 11.64
C LEU A 136 10.96 8.89 12.82
N LYS A 137 10.89 9.68 13.91
CA LYS A 137 11.55 9.33 15.17
C LYS A 137 11.05 7.97 15.64
N ASP A 138 11.95 7.24 16.29
CA ASP A 138 11.85 5.85 16.76
C ASP A 138 10.51 5.42 17.40
N GLU A 139 9.71 6.38 17.87
CA GLU A 139 8.40 6.20 18.49
C GLU A 139 7.34 5.57 17.56
N LEU A 140 7.30 5.92 16.27
CA LEU A 140 6.35 5.31 15.32
C LEU A 140 6.74 3.85 15.02
N ASN A 141 8.04 3.60 14.84
CA ASN A 141 8.57 2.25 14.65
C ASN A 141 8.34 1.38 15.91
N MET A 142 8.52 1.94 17.11
CA MET A 142 8.22 1.26 18.38
C MET A 142 6.72 0.99 18.57
N THR A 143 5.86 1.96 18.31
CA THR A 143 4.40 1.82 18.45
C THR A 143 3.86 0.74 17.50
N TRP A 144 4.41 0.65 16.30
CA TRP A 144 4.09 -0.40 15.34
C TRP A 144 4.51 -1.80 15.83
N LYS A 145 5.78 -1.97 16.25
CA LYS A 145 6.28 -3.26 16.78
C LYS A 145 5.42 -3.80 17.91
N VAL A 146 4.96 -2.91 18.79
CA VAL A 146 4.14 -3.27 19.97
C VAL A 146 2.69 -3.61 19.60
N THR A 147 2.12 -2.94 18.60
CA THR A 147 0.69 -3.07 18.28
C THR A 147 0.39 -4.26 17.36
N PHE A 148 1.30 -4.58 16.44
CA PHE A 148 1.04 -5.56 15.37
C PHE A 148 1.90 -6.82 15.42
N LYS A 149 2.87 -6.91 16.35
CA LYS A 149 3.54 -8.18 16.73
C LYS A 149 3.37 -8.50 18.22
N PRO A 150 2.15 -8.76 18.72
CA PRO A 150 1.96 -9.16 20.11
C PRO A 150 2.37 -10.63 20.28
N GLY A 151 3.68 -10.91 20.34
CA GLY A 151 4.16 -12.29 20.54
C GLY A 151 5.69 -12.51 20.46
N GLY A 152 6.46 -11.57 19.92
CA GLY A 152 7.86 -11.79 19.55
C GLY A 152 8.90 -11.89 20.68
N VAL A 153 8.54 -12.20 21.92
CA VAL A 153 9.51 -12.27 23.03
C VAL A 153 9.56 -13.65 23.72
N LYS A 154 8.83 -14.68 23.25
CA LYS A 154 8.86 -16.00 23.93
C LYS A 154 8.92 -17.25 23.05
N GLU A 155 9.29 -17.15 21.77
CA GLU A 155 9.28 -18.31 20.86
C GLU A 155 10.65 -18.75 20.35
N GLU A 156 11.73 -18.43 21.07
CA GLU A 156 13.09 -18.86 20.70
C GLU A 156 13.45 -20.27 21.22
N SER A 157 12.59 -20.93 22.00
CA SER A 157 12.90 -22.23 22.62
C SER A 157 12.09 -23.43 22.09
N ALA A 158 11.20 -23.26 21.10
CA ALA A 158 10.36 -24.36 20.60
C ALA A 158 10.63 -24.76 19.13
N ALA A 159 11.39 -23.97 18.37
CA ALA A 159 11.63 -24.20 16.95
C ALA A 159 12.81 -25.15 16.62
N VAL A 160 13.59 -25.58 17.62
CA VAL A 160 14.79 -26.41 17.40
C VAL A 160 14.49 -27.92 17.40
N GLU A 161 13.34 -28.36 17.93
CA GLU A 161 13.07 -29.82 18.12
C GLU A 161 12.20 -30.47 17.02
N ARG A 162 11.63 -29.71 16.07
CA ARG A 162 10.62 -30.25 15.12
C ARG A 162 11.06 -30.53 13.69
N THR A 163 12.34 -30.38 13.35
CA THR A 163 12.80 -30.52 11.95
C THR A 163 13.52 -31.84 11.68
N ARG A 164 12.85 -32.98 11.91
CA ARG A 164 13.41 -34.27 11.45
C ARG A 164 12.46 -35.30 10.81
N HIS A 165 11.13 -35.13 10.84
CA HIS A 165 10.24 -36.12 10.21
C HIS A 165 8.96 -35.53 9.62
N GLN A 166 9.02 -35.11 8.36
CA GLN A 166 7.95 -35.13 7.34
C GLN A 166 8.52 -34.40 6.11
N GLY A 167 8.76 -35.02 4.96
CA GLY A 167 7.81 -35.81 4.18
C GLY A 167 7.28 -34.91 3.06
N GLN A 168 8.00 -34.87 1.93
CA GLN A 168 7.68 -34.09 0.74
C GLN A 168 6.27 -34.43 0.21
N GLY A 169 5.44 -33.42 0.04
CA GLY A 169 4.14 -33.52 -0.63
C GLY A 169 3.09 -32.63 0.03
N HIS A 170 2.68 -31.57 -0.67
CA HIS A 170 1.60 -30.63 -0.30
C HIS A 170 1.88 -29.56 0.77
N SER A 171 2.88 -28.69 0.56
CA SER A 171 2.92 -27.41 1.29
C SER A 171 3.58 -26.26 0.51
N GLU A 172 2.92 -25.80 -0.55
CA GLU A 172 3.24 -24.50 -1.20
C GLU A 172 2.08 -23.51 -1.12
N ARG A 173 1.07 -23.75 -0.25
CA ARG A 173 -0.12 -22.89 -0.19
C ARG A 173 -0.41 -22.21 1.15
N TYR A 174 0.50 -22.24 2.12
CA TYR A 174 0.21 -21.68 3.45
C TYR A 174 1.28 -20.81 4.12
N GLU A 175 2.38 -20.46 3.44
CA GLU A 175 3.38 -19.52 3.98
C GLU A 175 3.50 -18.22 3.17
N ALA A 176 2.38 -17.56 2.94
CA ALA A 176 2.35 -16.17 2.46
C ALA A 176 1.34 -15.32 3.26
N ARG A 177 1.32 -15.49 4.60
CA ARG A 177 0.94 -14.37 5.48
C ARG A 177 2.18 -13.50 5.70
N THR A 178 2.74 -13.02 4.60
CA THR A 178 3.68 -11.91 4.59
C THR A 178 3.00 -10.71 5.23
N ALA A 179 3.78 -9.89 5.92
CA ALA A 179 3.33 -8.74 6.71
C ALA A 179 2.22 -7.92 6.02
N PRO A 180 1.32 -7.26 6.80
CA PRO A 180 0.29 -6.38 6.24
C PRO A 180 0.94 -5.43 5.25
N ASP A 181 0.38 -5.37 4.04
CA ASP A 181 1.00 -4.61 2.97
C ASP A 181 0.90 -3.11 3.26
N THR A 182 1.59 -2.29 2.50
CA THR A 182 1.63 -0.85 2.81
C THR A 182 0.29 -0.17 2.57
N PHE A 183 -0.63 -0.83 1.87
CA PHE A 183 -2.02 -0.42 1.79
C PHE A 183 -2.74 -0.68 3.12
N ASP A 184 -2.52 -1.83 3.76
CA ASP A 184 -2.95 -2.04 5.16
C ASP A 184 -2.35 -0.96 6.08
N MET A 185 -1.09 -0.57 5.87
CA MET A 185 -0.45 0.53 6.62
C MET A 185 -1.11 1.88 6.36
N LEU A 186 -1.45 2.20 5.11
CA LEU A 186 -2.12 3.46 4.76
C LEU A 186 -3.54 3.55 5.30
N MET A 187 -4.26 2.42 5.29
CA MET A 187 -5.59 2.33 5.87
C MET A 187 -5.54 2.44 7.40
N THR A 188 -4.38 2.23 8.03
CA THR A 188 -4.18 2.48 9.46
C THR A 188 -3.86 3.94 9.82
N LEU A 189 -3.46 4.81 8.87
CA LEU A 189 -3.08 6.19 9.17
C LEU A 189 -4.13 7.02 9.92
N PRO A 190 -5.44 6.95 9.60
CA PRO A 190 -6.46 7.63 10.38
C PRO A 190 -6.45 7.21 11.86
N TYR A 191 -5.98 6.00 12.16
CA TYR A 191 -5.91 5.44 13.51
C TYR A 191 -4.60 5.77 14.23
N ILE A 192 -3.54 6.19 13.52
CA ILE A 192 -2.24 6.56 14.11
C ILE A 192 -2.34 7.88 14.89
N LEU A 193 -3.22 8.78 14.46
CA LEU A 193 -3.43 10.08 15.11
C LEU A 193 -4.46 10.03 16.25
N VAL A 194 -5.13 8.89 16.44
CA VAL A 194 -6.12 8.70 17.50
C VAL A 194 -5.40 8.29 18.80
N PRO A 195 -5.66 8.97 19.93
CA PRO A 195 -5.14 8.57 21.23
C PRO A 195 -5.37 7.08 21.50
N ARG A 196 -4.37 6.39 22.05
CA ARG A 196 -4.35 4.92 22.15
C ARG A 196 -5.58 4.32 22.86
N ASN A 197 -6.13 5.04 23.83
CA ASN A 197 -7.36 4.68 24.54
C ASN A 197 -8.60 4.77 23.64
N GLU A 198 -8.70 5.81 22.82
CA GLU A 198 -9.79 6.00 21.84
C GLU A 198 -9.70 4.96 20.73
N LEU A 199 -8.50 4.69 20.22
CA LEU A 199 -8.28 3.67 19.20
C LEU A 199 -8.74 2.28 19.68
N LYS A 200 -8.36 1.92 20.92
CA LYS A 200 -8.80 0.65 21.54
C LYS A 200 -10.32 0.59 21.69
N ALA A 201 -10.97 1.70 22.04
CA ALA A 201 -12.43 1.76 22.14
C ALA A 201 -13.09 1.58 20.77
N MET A 202 -12.61 2.27 19.74
CA MET A 202 -13.11 2.14 18.37
C MET A 202 -12.97 0.71 17.83
N LEU A 203 -11.79 0.10 17.97
CA LEU A 203 -11.56 -1.28 17.51
C LEU A 203 -12.45 -2.29 18.25
N LYS A 204 -12.69 -2.05 19.56
CA LYS A 204 -13.61 -2.87 20.35
C LYS A 204 -15.06 -2.71 19.84
N GLU A 205 -15.50 -1.49 19.58
CA GLU A 205 -16.84 -1.20 19.06
C GLU A 205 -17.04 -1.82 17.67
N GLU A 206 -16.08 -1.68 16.76
CA GLU A 206 -16.16 -2.29 15.42
C GLU A 206 -16.22 -3.81 15.49
N LYS A 207 -15.42 -4.42 16.38
CA LYS A 207 -15.46 -5.86 16.62
C LYS A 207 -16.83 -6.30 17.14
N GLU A 208 -17.39 -5.59 18.12
CA GLU A 208 -18.73 -5.89 18.68
C GLU A 208 -19.82 -5.73 17.61
N LYS A 209 -19.75 -4.70 16.75
CA LYS A 209 -20.66 -4.52 15.61
C LYS A 209 -20.56 -5.66 14.61
N ALA A 210 -19.35 -6.09 14.27
CA ALA A 210 -19.13 -7.20 13.35
C ALA A 210 -19.68 -8.52 13.91
N GLU A 211 -19.43 -8.81 15.20
CA GLU A 211 -19.99 -9.98 15.88
C GLU A 211 -21.52 -9.93 15.95
N ALA A 212 -22.10 -8.76 16.21
CA ALA A 212 -23.56 -8.58 16.22
C ALA A 212 -24.18 -8.79 14.82
N ALA A 213 -23.53 -8.30 13.77
CA ALA A 213 -23.98 -8.49 12.39
C ALA A 213 -23.94 -9.97 11.99
N GLU A 214 -22.87 -10.69 12.35
CA GLU A 214 -22.77 -12.12 12.07
C GLU A 214 -23.81 -12.93 12.85
N ARG A 215 -24.06 -12.60 14.14
CA ARG A 215 -25.14 -13.22 14.92
C ARG A 215 -26.51 -13.04 14.28
N ARG A 216 -26.82 -11.83 13.79
CA ARG A 216 -28.08 -11.57 13.07
C ARG A 216 -28.19 -12.41 11.81
N ARG A 217 -27.12 -12.47 11.00
CA ARG A 217 -27.07 -13.26 9.78
C ARG A 217 -27.28 -14.76 10.05
N VAL A 218 -26.70 -15.28 11.12
CA VAL A 218 -26.91 -16.67 11.55
C VAL A 218 -28.36 -16.89 11.99
N GLN A 219 -28.92 -15.97 12.78
CA GLN A 219 -30.31 -16.06 13.22
C GLN A 219 -31.30 -16.06 12.04
N GLU A 220 -31.12 -15.16 11.07
CA GLU A 220 -31.96 -15.10 9.87
C GLU A 220 -31.89 -16.39 9.04
N LYS A 221 -30.71 -17.03 8.95
CA LYS A 221 -30.57 -18.35 8.31
C LYS A 221 -31.33 -19.44 9.06
N VAL A 222 -31.23 -19.46 10.40
CA VAL A 222 -31.95 -20.44 11.24
C VAL A 222 -33.47 -20.24 11.09
N ASP A 223 -33.95 -19.00 11.15
CA ASP A 223 -35.36 -18.69 11.02
C ASP A 223 -35.89 -19.05 9.62
N SER A 224 -35.11 -18.77 8.57
CA SER A 224 -35.44 -19.17 7.20
C SER A 224 -35.52 -20.69 7.05
N TRP A 225 -34.60 -21.43 7.66
CA TRP A 225 -34.59 -22.89 7.63
C TRP A 225 -35.79 -23.49 8.39
N MET A 226 -36.11 -22.96 9.58
CA MET A 226 -37.27 -23.37 10.36
C MET A 226 -38.58 -23.18 9.59
N LYS A 227 -38.72 -22.08 8.83
CA LYS A 227 -39.88 -21.84 7.97
C LYS A 227 -40.02 -22.87 6.85
N GLN A 228 -38.91 -23.32 6.25
CA GLN A 228 -38.94 -24.33 5.18
C GLN A 228 -39.40 -25.69 5.69
N ILE A 229 -38.99 -26.07 6.91
CA ILE A 229 -39.39 -27.35 7.51
C ILE A 229 -40.84 -27.34 7.98
N SER A 230 -41.34 -26.18 8.40
CA SER A 230 -42.70 -26.05 8.95
C SER A 230 -43.77 -25.82 7.88
N ALA A 231 -43.40 -25.72 6.60
CA ALA A 231 -44.36 -25.57 5.51
C ALA A 231 -44.97 -26.94 5.17
N PRO A 232 -46.28 -27.14 5.38
CA PRO A 232 -46.98 -28.40 5.08
C PRO A 232 -47.15 -28.65 3.57
#